data_AF-A0AAV6IWS0-F1
#
_entry.id   AF-A0AAV6IWS0-F1
#
_cell.length_a   1.000
_cell.length_b   1.000
_cell.length_c   1.000
_cell.angle_alpha   90.00
_cell.angle_beta   90.00
_cell.angle_gamma   90.00
#
_symmetry.space_group_name_H-M   'P 1'
#
loop_
_entity.id
_entity.type
_entity.pdbx_description
1 polymer ?
#
loop_
_entity_poly.entity_id
_entity_poly.type
_entity_poly.pdbx_seq_one_letter_code
_entity_poly.pdbx_strand_id
1 'polypeptide(L)'
;MVSFRAPPVSFPCADGKVKQMTLPEDVYVKKFFQKHTDSKYEDSINFCGFDPTPAREFGCRVLDLKEQGVGEEEAMAVADMEYRAENKAKKKAYAQLKQIARLQGKRPPPNPYPSAIKAIQAEERPFVRARFIDQKVLQIVEKMKEERAAEMQDRMGGRMP
;
A
#
# COMPACT_ATOMS: atom_id res chain seq x y z
N MET A 1 17.83 -23.46 -52.74
CA MET A 1 18.82 -23.63 -51.66
C MET A 1 18.12 -23.37 -50.34
N VAL A 2 17.85 -24.41 -49.55
CA VAL A 2 17.22 -24.28 -48.21
C VAL A 2 18.32 -24.54 -47.18
N SER A 3 18.61 -23.53 -46.38
CA SER A 3 19.77 -23.48 -45.48
C SER A 3 19.62 -24.42 -44.26
N PHE A 4 20.11 -25.65 -44.34
CA PHE A 4 20.17 -26.64 -43.24
C PHE A 4 21.36 -26.43 -42.28
N ARG A 5 21.73 -25.19 -41.93
CA ARG A 5 22.94 -24.97 -41.13
C ARG A 5 22.74 -25.15 -39.62
N ALA A 6 21.51 -25.10 -39.11
CA ALA A 6 21.15 -25.52 -37.75
C ALA A 6 19.62 -25.67 -37.62
N PRO A 7 19.06 -26.88 -37.42
CA PRO A 7 17.65 -27.02 -37.07
C PRO A 7 17.38 -26.36 -35.70
N PRO A 8 16.19 -25.77 -35.48
CA PRO A 8 15.85 -25.13 -34.21
C PRO A 8 15.83 -26.17 -33.07
N VAL A 9 16.23 -25.76 -31.86
CA VAL A 9 16.17 -26.60 -30.67
C VAL A 9 14.72 -26.93 -30.35
N SER A 10 14.38 -28.22 -30.34
CA SER A 10 13.07 -28.73 -29.94
C SER A 10 13.11 -29.24 -28.51
N PHE A 11 12.25 -28.70 -27.64
CA PHE A 11 12.01 -29.25 -26.31
C PHE A 11 10.93 -30.34 -26.38
N PRO A 12 10.97 -31.35 -25.50
CA PRO A 12 9.88 -32.31 -25.38
C PRO A 12 8.55 -31.57 -25.14
N CYS A 13 7.53 -31.87 -25.94
CA CYS A 13 6.20 -31.33 -25.72
C CYS A 13 5.65 -31.95 -24.43
N ALA A 14 5.59 -31.15 -23.36
CA ALA A 14 5.04 -31.58 -22.09
C ALA A 14 3.52 -31.41 -22.12
N ASP A 15 2.76 -32.50 -22.25
CA ASP A 15 1.28 -32.51 -22.22
C ASP A 15 0.70 -32.28 -20.79
N GLY A 16 1.56 -31.95 -19.82
CA GLY A 16 1.19 -31.80 -18.41
C GLY A 16 0.83 -30.36 -18.02
N LYS A 17 -0.01 -30.21 -16.99
CA LYS A 17 -0.28 -28.91 -16.36
C LYS A 17 1.02 -28.30 -15.83
N VAL A 18 1.27 -27.02 -16.13
CA VAL A 18 2.41 -26.26 -15.60
C VAL A 18 2.33 -26.24 -14.07
N LYS A 19 3.43 -26.62 -13.40
CA LYS A 19 3.52 -26.59 -11.93
C LYS A 19 3.65 -25.14 -11.45
N GLN A 20 2.98 -24.81 -10.34
CA GLN A 20 3.14 -23.52 -9.70
C GLN A 20 4.53 -23.38 -9.09
N MET A 21 5.22 -22.28 -9.39
CA MET A 21 6.49 -21.94 -8.74
C MET A 21 6.20 -21.31 -7.37
N THR A 22 6.85 -21.82 -6.33
CA THR A 22 6.76 -21.31 -4.95
C THR A 22 8.16 -21.09 -4.41
N LEU A 23 8.38 -19.95 -3.77
CA LEU A 23 9.65 -19.61 -3.13
C LEU A 23 9.54 -19.76 -1.61
N PRO A 24 10.65 -20.05 -0.90
CA PRO A 24 10.63 -20.22 0.55
C PRO A 24 10.18 -18.95 1.29
N GLU A 25 10.48 -17.76 0.74
CA GLU A 25 10.07 -16.48 1.33
C GLU A 25 8.56 -16.18 1.21
N ASP A 26 7.84 -16.85 0.29
CA ASP A 26 6.44 -16.56 -0.02
C ASP A 26 5.51 -16.66 1.20
N VAL A 27 5.84 -17.54 2.15
CA VAL A 27 5.09 -17.70 3.40
C VAL A 27 5.16 -16.42 4.25
N TYR A 28 6.34 -15.82 4.34
CA TYR A 28 6.59 -14.61 5.12
C TYR A 28 6.08 -13.36 4.43
N VAL A 29 6.15 -13.30 3.10
CA VAL A 29 5.53 -12.24 2.30
C VAL A 29 4.02 -12.17 2.56
N LYS A 30 3.34 -13.32 2.64
CA LYS A 30 1.91 -13.37 3.00
C LYS A 30 1.65 -12.87 4.41
N LYS A 31 2.44 -13.31 5.40
CA LYS A 31 2.34 -12.85 6.80
C LYS A 31 2.60 -11.34 6.90
N PHE A 32 3.54 -10.80 6.12
CA PHE A 32 3.84 -9.38 6.07
C PHE A 32 2.63 -8.56 5.61
N PHE A 33 1.97 -8.93 4.51
CA PHE A 33 0.79 -8.20 4.03
C PHE A 33 -0.44 -8.35 4.93
N GLN A 34 -0.51 -9.40 5.76
CA GLN A 34 -1.53 -9.52 6.80
C GLN A 34 -1.30 -8.52 7.95
N LYS A 35 -0.04 -8.27 8.31
CA LYS A 35 0.35 -7.35 9.37
C LYS A 35 0.38 -5.88 8.91
N HIS A 36 0.82 -5.64 7.68
CA HIS A 36 0.96 -4.32 7.06
C HIS A 36 0.04 -4.21 5.84
N THR A 37 -1.26 -4.07 6.09
CA THR A 37 -2.26 -3.92 5.01
C THR A 37 -1.98 -2.72 4.12
N ASP A 38 -1.46 -1.64 4.70
CA ASP A 38 -1.22 -0.37 4.04
C ASP A 38 -0.02 -0.41 3.07
N SER A 39 0.93 -1.34 3.29
CA SER A 39 2.12 -1.49 2.45
C SER A 39 1.77 -1.75 0.98
N LYS A 40 0.62 -2.40 0.70
CA LYS A 40 0.12 -2.60 -0.68
C LYS A 40 -0.05 -1.30 -1.46
N TYR A 41 -0.27 -0.18 -0.77
CA TYR A 41 -0.51 1.14 -1.37
C TYR A 41 0.66 2.11 -1.13
N GLU A 42 1.47 1.89 -0.10
CA GLU A 42 2.65 2.71 0.18
C GLU A 42 3.88 2.26 -0.60
N ASP A 43 4.05 0.95 -0.83
CA ASP A 43 5.22 0.36 -1.48
C ASP A 43 4.89 -0.05 -2.92
N SER A 44 5.03 0.89 -3.85
CA SER A 44 4.80 0.63 -5.28
C SER A 44 5.79 -0.38 -5.85
N ILE A 45 5.30 -1.38 -6.60
CA ILE A 45 6.16 -2.34 -7.30
C ILE A 45 6.64 -1.72 -8.61
N ASN A 46 7.93 -1.41 -8.68
CA ASN A 46 8.56 -0.95 -9.91
C ASN A 46 9.02 -2.15 -10.72
N PHE A 47 8.26 -2.55 -11.74
CA PHE A 47 8.60 -3.70 -12.60
C PHE A 47 9.95 -3.55 -13.32
N CYS A 48 10.39 -2.30 -13.57
CA CYS A 48 11.70 -2.01 -14.17
C CYS A 48 12.81 -1.78 -13.11
N GLY A 49 12.47 -1.87 -11.82
CA GLY A 49 13.42 -1.72 -10.72
C GLY A 49 14.18 -3.03 -10.47
N PHE A 50 15.42 -2.89 -10.01
CA PHE A 50 16.21 -4.02 -9.52
C PHE A 50 16.00 -4.26 -8.02
N ASP A 51 15.47 -3.26 -7.31
CA ASP A 51 15.27 -3.34 -5.88
C ASP A 51 14.07 -4.24 -5.56
N PRO A 52 14.24 -5.22 -4.66
CA PRO A 52 13.14 -6.06 -4.22
C PRO A 52 12.08 -5.23 -3.51
N THR A 53 10.85 -5.76 -3.48
CA THR A 53 9.78 -5.13 -2.70
C THR A 53 10.07 -5.27 -1.21
N PRO A 54 9.64 -4.32 -0.36
CA PRO A 54 9.86 -4.41 1.09
C PRO A 54 9.31 -5.70 1.72
N ALA A 55 8.21 -6.22 1.18
CA ALA A 55 7.65 -7.50 1.60
C ALA A 55 8.59 -8.68 1.30
N ARG A 56 9.30 -8.64 0.17
CA ARG A 56 10.29 -9.65 -0.22
C ARG A 56 11.56 -9.52 0.62
N GLU A 57 12.06 -8.30 0.83
CA GLU A 57 13.19 -8.03 1.74
C GLU A 57 12.91 -8.58 3.14
N PHE A 58 11.71 -8.33 3.67
CA PHE A 58 11.26 -8.90 4.94
C PHE A 58 11.31 -10.43 4.92
N GLY A 59 10.79 -11.07 3.88
CA GLY A 59 10.77 -12.53 3.78
C GLY A 59 12.17 -13.14 3.72
N CYS A 60 13.06 -12.57 2.90
CA CYS A 60 14.46 -12.99 2.82
C CYS A 60 15.17 -12.77 4.17
N ARG A 61 14.96 -11.62 4.81
CA ARG A 61 15.57 -11.31 6.10
C ARG A 61 15.19 -12.30 7.20
N VAL A 62 13.93 -12.75 7.22
CA VAL A 62 13.48 -13.79 8.16
C VAL A 62 14.20 -15.11 7.88
N LEU A 63 14.38 -15.49 6.61
CA LEU A 63 15.13 -16.71 6.26
C LEU A 63 16.60 -16.61 6.67
N ASP A 64 17.26 -15.48 6.43
CA ASP A 64 18.66 -15.26 6.82
C ASP A 64 18.87 -15.39 8.34
N LEU A 65 17.93 -14.85 9.13
CA LEU A 65 17.98 -14.95 10.59
C LEU A 65 17.71 -16.38 11.07
N LYS A 66 16.81 -17.11 10.41
CA LYS A 66 16.57 -18.52 10.70
C LYS A 66 17.78 -19.39 10.36
N GLU A 67 18.50 -19.08 9.29
CA GLU A 67 19.75 -19.77 8.93
C GLU A 67 20.83 -19.57 10.01
N GLN A 68 20.83 -18.41 10.68
CA GLN A 68 21.69 -18.12 11.83
C GLN A 68 21.23 -18.79 13.14
N GLY A 69 20.12 -19.53 13.13
CA GLY A 69 19.60 -20.24 14.29
C GLY A 69 18.62 -19.44 15.16
N VAL A 70 18.15 -18.28 14.71
CA VAL A 70 17.13 -17.49 15.42
C VAL A 70 15.77 -18.16 15.29
N GLY A 71 14.97 -18.13 16.36
CA GLY A 71 13.59 -18.63 16.32
C GLY A 71 12.73 -17.87 15.30
N GLU A 72 11.74 -18.53 14.70
CA GLU A 72 10.92 -17.91 13.63
C GLU A 72 10.19 -16.65 14.10
N GLU A 73 9.61 -16.66 15.29
CA GLU A 73 8.88 -15.51 15.83
C GLU A 73 9.81 -14.32 16.11
N GLU A 74 10.99 -14.59 16.67
CA GLU A 74 12.02 -13.60 16.93
C GLU A 74 12.57 -13.02 15.62
N ALA A 75 12.87 -13.87 14.63
CA ALA A 75 13.31 -13.45 13.31
C ALA A 75 12.28 -12.53 12.63
N MET A 76 10.99 -12.88 12.69
CA MET A 76 9.91 -12.04 12.19
C MET A 76 9.78 -10.72 12.94
N ALA A 77 9.99 -10.70 14.26
CA ALA A 77 9.94 -9.48 15.06
C ALA A 77 11.10 -8.53 14.72
N VAL A 78 12.31 -9.07 14.54
CA VAL A 78 13.49 -8.30 14.14
C VAL A 78 13.29 -7.69 12.75
N ALA A 79 12.88 -8.50 11.76
CA ALA A 79 12.61 -8.00 10.41
C ALA A 79 11.51 -6.92 10.38
N ASP A 80 10.47 -7.05 11.23
CA ASP A 80 9.40 -6.05 11.33
C ASP A 80 9.90 -4.74 11.94
N MET A 81 10.77 -4.82 12.95
CA MET A 81 11.41 -3.66 13.55
C MET A 81 12.29 -2.93 12.51
N GLU A 82 13.11 -3.66 11.74
CA GLU A 82 13.95 -3.11 10.67
C GLU A 82 13.11 -2.36 9.64
N TYR A 83 12.05 -3.00 9.11
CA TYR A 83 11.12 -2.38 8.18
C TYR A 83 10.48 -1.08 8.72
N ARG A 84 10.02 -1.09 9.98
CA ARG A 84 9.44 0.10 10.62
C ARG A 84 10.47 1.22 10.80
N ALA A 85 11.70 0.86 11.14
CA ALA A 85 12.79 1.82 11.32
C ALA A 85 13.14 2.51 10.00
N GLU A 86 13.23 1.77 8.90
CA GLU A 86 13.46 2.31 7.57
C GLU A 86 12.34 3.27 7.13
N ASN A 87 11.08 2.87 7.33
CA ASN A 87 9.94 3.72 7.01
C ASN A 87 9.92 5.01 7.83
N LYS A 88 10.32 4.94 9.11
CA LYS A 88 10.49 6.12 9.95
C LYS A 88 11.63 7.01 9.46
N ALA A 89 12.74 6.41 9.02
CA ALA A 89 13.89 7.13 8.47
C ALA A 89 13.52 7.85 7.16
N LYS A 90 12.84 7.17 6.22
CA LYS A 90 12.33 7.75 4.97
C LYS A 90 11.44 8.98 5.24
N LYS A 91 10.50 8.85 6.19
CA LYS A 91 9.62 9.96 6.62
C LYS A 91 10.39 11.14 7.23
N LYS A 92 11.40 10.87 8.07
CA LYS A 92 12.27 11.90 8.67
C LYS A 92 13.12 12.62 7.63
N ALA A 93 13.75 11.88 6.72
CA ALA A 93 14.57 12.45 5.65
C ALA A 93 13.75 13.42 4.80
N TYR A 94 12.54 13.04 4.39
CA TYR A 94 11.67 13.94 3.64
C TYR A 94 11.19 15.14 4.46
N ALA A 95 10.93 14.97 5.77
CA ALA A 95 10.60 16.09 6.64
C ALA A 95 11.75 17.11 6.74
N GLN A 96 12.99 16.64 6.84
CA GLN A 96 14.19 17.49 6.82
C GLN A 96 14.34 18.23 5.49
N LEU A 97 14.14 17.55 4.35
CA LEU A 97 14.15 18.19 3.03
C LEU A 97 13.12 19.32 2.92
N LYS A 98 11.92 19.13 3.49
CA LYS A 98 10.90 20.20 3.54
C LYS A 98 11.35 21.39 4.40
N GLN A 99 11.98 21.14 5.53
CA GLN A 99 12.48 22.19 6.41
C GLN A 99 13.55 23.03 5.70
N ILE A 100 14.51 22.37 5.05
CA ILE A 100 15.56 23.03 4.28
C ILE A 100 14.95 23.86 3.14
N ALA A 101 14.02 23.31 2.38
CA ALA A 101 13.36 24.04 1.29
C ALA A 101 12.63 25.30 1.78
N ARG A 102 11.92 25.21 2.92
CA ARG A 102 11.26 26.36 3.56
C ARG A 102 12.25 27.44 3.98
N LEU A 103 13.36 27.06 4.62
CA LEU A 103 14.41 28.00 5.02
C LEU A 103 15.05 28.71 3.83
N GLN A 104 15.15 28.02 2.68
CA GLN A 104 15.65 28.60 1.43
C GLN A 104 14.60 29.43 0.66
N GLY A 105 13.36 29.54 1.16
CA GLY A 105 12.26 30.20 0.45
C GLY A 105 11.80 29.46 -0.82
N LYS A 106 12.22 28.21 -1.02
CA LYS A 106 11.87 27.39 -2.18
C LYS A 106 10.66 26.51 -1.89
N ARG A 107 9.98 26.08 -2.96
CA ARG A 107 8.94 25.06 -2.84
C ARG A 107 9.58 23.73 -2.43
N PRO A 108 8.96 22.96 -1.50
CA PRO A 108 9.48 21.66 -1.14
C PRO A 108 9.53 20.71 -2.34
N PRO A 109 10.56 19.85 -2.44
CA PRO A 109 10.64 18.84 -3.48
C PRO A 109 9.45 17.86 -3.37
N PRO A 110 9.07 17.20 -4.47
CA PRO A 110 8.07 16.13 -4.43
C PRO A 110 8.53 15.00 -3.48
N ASN A 111 7.58 14.27 -2.92
CA ASN A 111 7.89 13.17 -2.02
C ASN A 111 8.56 12.04 -2.81
N PRO A 112 9.80 11.64 -2.48
CA PRO A 112 10.48 10.54 -3.17
C PRO A 112 9.77 9.19 -3.02
N TYR A 113 8.95 9.02 -1.98
CA TYR A 113 8.16 7.82 -1.74
C TYR A 113 6.66 8.18 -1.71
N PRO A 114 6.02 8.35 -2.88
CA PRO A 114 4.61 8.71 -2.96
C PRO A 114 3.75 7.54 -2.46
N SER A 115 2.80 7.81 -1.56
CA SER A 115 1.80 6.81 -1.19
C SER A 115 0.53 7.00 -2.02
N ALA A 116 0.00 5.90 -2.56
CA ALA A 116 -1.20 5.95 -3.39
C ALA A 116 -2.39 6.52 -2.60
N ILE A 117 -2.49 6.21 -1.31
CA ILE A 117 -3.52 6.76 -0.41
C ILE A 117 -3.45 8.29 -0.37
N LYS A 118 -2.25 8.88 -0.28
CA LYS A 118 -2.12 10.34 -0.25
C LYS A 118 -2.42 10.99 -1.59
N ALA A 119 -2.16 10.29 -2.70
CA ALA A 119 -2.55 10.76 -4.02
C ALA A 119 -4.07 10.82 -4.15
N ILE A 120 -4.77 9.74 -3.79
CA ILE A 120 -6.25 9.66 -3.78
C ILE A 120 -6.82 10.73 -2.85
N GLN A 121 -6.31 10.84 -1.62
CA GLN A 121 -6.76 11.86 -0.67
C GLN A 121 -6.53 13.30 -1.19
N ALA A 122 -5.45 13.55 -1.92
CA ALA A 122 -5.19 14.86 -2.51
C ALA A 122 -6.19 15.19 -3.62
N GLU A 123 -6.57 14.20 -4.42
CA GLU A 123 -7.59 14.29 -5.46
C GLU A 123 -9.00 14.50 -4.86
N GLU A 124 -9.33 13.82 -3.77
CA GLU A 124 -10.64 13.91 -3.10
C GLU A 124 -10.80 15.18 -2.24
N ARG A 125 -9.69 15.75 -1.77
CA ARG A 125 -9.66 16.93 -0.88
C ARG A 125 -10.54 18.11 -1.32
N PRO A 126 -10.55 18.56 -2.59
CA PRO A 126 -11.45 19.63 -3.02
C PRO A 126 -12.92 19.28 -2.83
N PHE A 127 -13.34 18.05 -3.16
CA PHE A 127 -14.72 17.60 -3.02
C PHE A 127 -15.14 17.46 -1.56
N VAL A 128 -14.25 16.97 -0.70
CA VAL A 128 -14.51 16.89 0.75
C VAL A 128 -14.66 18.29 1.34
N ARG A 129 -13.80 19.25 0.95
CA ARG A 129 -13.90 20.64 1.39
C ARG A 129 -15.19 21.31 0.93
N ALA A 130 -15.61 21.06 -0.30
CA ALA A 130 -16.86 21.60 -0.84
C ALA A 130 -18.07 21.22 0.02
N ARG A 131 -18.10 20.04 0.67
CA ARG A 131 -19.20 19.64 1.57
C ARG A 131 -19.45 20.59 2.73
N PHE A 132 -18.42 21.31 3.17
CA PHE A 132 -18.50 22.21 4.33
C PHE A 132 -18.60 23.68 3.94
N ILE A 133 -18.31 24.02 2.69
CA ILE A 133 -18.20 25.42 2.23
C ILE A 133 -19.26 25.75 1.19
N ASP A 134 -19.65 24.79 0.34
CA ASP A 134 -20.65 24.99 -0.69
C ASP A 134 -22.05 25.09 -0.06
N GLN A 135 -22.66 26.26 -0.18
CA GLN A 135 -23.99 26.54 0.34
C GLN A 135 -25.05 25.58 -0.21
N LYS A 136 -24.92 25.13 -1.47
CA LYS A 136 -25.88 24.18 -2.06
C LYS A 136 -25.80 22.81 -1.37
N VAL A 137 -24.59 22.37 -1.05
CA VAL A 137 -24.38 21.09 -0.35
C VAL A 137 -24.86 21.20 1.09
N LEU A 138 -24.62 22.31 1.77
CA LEU A 138 -25.14 22.56 3.12
C LEU A 138 -26.67 22.53 3.17
N GLN A 139 -27.34 23.18 2.21
CA GLN A 139 -28.81 23.15 2.10
C GLN A 139 -29.36 21.73 1.89
N ILE A 140 -28.68 20.92 1.07
CA ILE A 140 -29.05 19.51 0.89
C ILE A 140 -28.90 18.74 2.21
N VAL A 141 -27.79 18.95 2.94
CA VAL A 141 -27.54 18.30 4.23
C VAL A 141 -28.56 18.72 5.29
N GLU A 142 -28.97 19.98 5.32
CA GLU A 142 -30.03 20.47 6.22
C GLU A 142 -31.37 19.79 5.92
N LYS A 143 -31.79 19.74 4.65
CA LYS A 143 -33.00 19.02 4.24
C LYS A 143 -32.97 17.54 4.63
N MET A 144 -31.85 16.86 4.44
CA MET A 144 -31.71 15.46 4.86
C MET A 144 -31.81 15.28 6.38
N LYS A 145 -31.36 16.27 7.18
CA LYS A 145 -31.53 16.24 8.64
C LYS A 145 -32.98 16.45 9.04
N GLU A 146 -33.69 17.37 8.38
CA GLU A 146 -35.11 17.62 8.61
C GLU A 146 -35.96 16.39 8.26
N GLU A 147 -35.73 15.77 7.11
CA GLU A 147 -36.40 14.53 6.70
C GLU A 147 -36.17 13.40 7.70
N ARG A 148 -34.92 13.23 8.15
CA ARG A 148 -34.57 12.19 9.13
C ARG A 148 -35.16 12.45 10.52
N ALA A 149 -35.29 13.72 10.92
CA ALA A 149 -35.96 14.10 12.15
C ALA A 149 -37.47 13.86 12.08
N ALA A 150 -38.09 14.17 10.94
CA ALA A 150 -39.49 13.89 10.68
C ALA A 150 -39.78 12.38 10.68
N GLU A 151 -38.96 11.57 10.02
CA GLU A 151 -39.08 10.10 10.04
C GLU A 151 -38.95 9.53 11.47
N MET A 152 -38.05 10.10 12.27
CA MET A 152 -37.85 9.68 13.67
C MET A 152 -39.04 10.06 14.56
N GLN A 153 -39.63 11.25 14.34
CA GLN A 153 -40.85 11.68 15.02
C GLN A 153 -42.04 10.80 14.63
N ASP A 154 -42.16 10.40 13.36
CA ASP A 154 -43.23 9.53 12.87
C ASP A 154 -43.11 8.10 13.46
N ARG A 155 -41.88 7.58 13.56
CA ARG A 155 -41.59 6.30 14.26
C ARG A 155 -41.85 6.36 15.77
N MET A 156 -41.64 7.50 16.42
CA MET A 156 -41.96 7.71 17.84
C MET A 156 -43.45 7.97 18.07
N GLY A 157 -44.14 8.59 17.10
CA GLY A 157 -45.59 8.87 17.14
C GLY A 157 -46.45 7.64 16.90
N GLY A 158 -45.92 6.61 16.22
CA GLY A 158 -46.58 5.31 16.06
C GLY A 158 -46.49 4.36 17.26
N ARG A 159 -45.95 4.81 18.41
CA ARG A 159 -45.76 3.98 19.62
C ARG A 159 -46.33 4.67 20.85
N MET A 160 -47.65 4.80 20.92
CA MET A 160 -48.41 4.97 22.16
C MET A 160 -49.54 3.93 22.20
N PRO A 161 -49.88 3.39 23.40
CA PRO A 161 -50.68 2.17 23.60
C PRO A 161 -52.12 2.23 23.11
#